data_AF-A0A816N965-F1
#
_entry.id   AF-A0A816N965-F1
#
_cell.length_a   1.000
_cell.length_b   1.000
_cell.length_c   1.000
_cell.angle_alpha   90.00
_cell.angle_beta   90.00
_cell.angle_gamma   90.00
#
_symmetry.space_group_name_H-M   'P 1'
#
loop_
_entity.id
_entity.type
_entity.pdbx_description
1 polymer ?
#
loop_
_entity_poly.entity_id
_entity_poly.type
_entity_poly.pdbx_seq_one_letter_code
_entity_poly.pdbx_strand_id
1 'polypeptide(L)'
;MIPDCFSVINLENNFGIKKITKIQTICDLLNVQFVGKCMFCEYTTLIRLYLTVPVTTATAERSFSAMNRVKTYLRSSMTQQRLIHVIMHHIHKERLDELDLNTICSTFISRNQSRKCFFGCI
;
A
#
# COMPACT_ATOMS: atom_id res chain seq x y z
N MET A 1 -29.17 -11.97 24.24
CA MET A 1 -29.50 -11.42 22.91
C MET A 1 -28.46 -10.35 22.61
N ILE A 2 -27.70 -10.51 21.54
CA ILE A 2 -26.71 -9.50 21.12
C ILE A 2 -27.52 -8.25 20.73
N PRO A 3 -27.27 -7.07 21.33
CA PRO A 3 -27.98 -5.86 20.95
C PRO A 3 -27.72 -5.55 19.49
N ASP A 4 -28.75 -5.14 18.75
CA ASP A 4 -28.58 -4.68 17.38
C ASP A 4 -27.61 -3.49 17.38
N CYS A 5 -26.37 -3.73 16.94
CA CYS A 5 -25.36 -2.67 16.88
C CYS A 5 -25.89 -1.47 16.09
N PHE A 6 -26.75 -1.71 15.10
CA PHE A 6 -27.42 -0.68 14.31
C PHE A 6 -28.30 0.28 15.13
N SER A 7 -28.98 -0.20 16.18
CA SER A 7 -29.83 0.65 17.03
C SER A 7 -28.99 1.42 18.06
N VAL A 8 -27.95 0.79 18.61
CA VAL A 8 -27.00 1.41 19.56
C VAL A 8 -26.22 2.56 18.90
N ILE A 9 -25.75 2.35 17.67
CA ILE A 9 -24.98 3.34 16.90
C ILE A 9 -25.84 4.57 16.55
N ASN A 10 -27.12 4.36 16.26
CA ASN A 10 -28.07 5.42 15.88
C ASN A 10 -28.49 6.27 17.10
N LEU A 11 -28.57 5.67 18.29
CA LEU A 11 -28.87 6.34 19.55
C LEU A 11 -27.71 7.20 20.07
N GLU A 12 -26.46 6.74 19.94
CA GLU A 12 -25.31 7.46 20.51
C GLU A 12 -24.83 8.66 19.68
N ASN A 13 -25.06 8.68 18.36
CA ASN A 13 -24.44 9.68 17.49
C ASN A 13 -25.43 10.52 16.65
N ASN A 14 -26.75 10.31 16.80
CA ASN A 14 -27.80 11.06 16.10
C ASN A 14 -27.58 11.16 14.57
N PHE A 15 -26.89 10.20 13.97
CA PHE A 15 -26.76 10.08 12.53
C PHE A 15 -27.96 9.26 12.06
N GLY A 16 -28.98 9.93 11.51
CA GLY A 16 -30.20 9.33 10.93
C GLY A 16 -29.93 8.43 9.72
N ILE A 17 -29.09 7.41 9.88
CA ILE A 17 -28.65 6.49 8.83
C ILE A 17 -29.66 5.35 8.77
N LYS A 18 -30.60 5.47 7.83
CA LYS A 18 -31.60 4.42 7.54
C LYS A 18 -31.09 3.38 6.54
N LYS A 19 -30.09 3.70 5.71
CA LYS A 19 -29.47 2.80 4.73
C LYS A 19 -28.01 3.16 4.48
N ILE A 20 -27.16 2.14 4.46
CA ILE A 20 -25.78 2.24 3.98
C ILE A 20 -25.82 2.12 2.45
N THR A 21 -25.57 3.22 1.74
CA THR A 21 -25.64 3.27 0.27
C THR A 21 -24.31 3.59 -0.40
N LYS A 22 -23.32 4.09 0.34
CA LYS A 22 -22.02 4.49 -0.18
C LYS A 22 -20.89 3.97 0.71
N ILE A 23 -19.79 3.55 0.09
CA ILE A 23 -18.58 3.08 0.77
C ILE A 23 -17.97 4.20 1.63
N GLN A 24 -18.07 5.46 1.19
CA GLN A 24 -17.60 6.62 1.94
C GLN A 24 -18.23 6.70 3.34
N THR A 25 -19.55 6.49 3.43
CA THR A 25 -20.30 6.49 4.69
C THR A 25 -19.87 5.35 5.63
N ILE A 26 -19.42 4.22 5.08
CA ILE A 26 -18.87 3.09 5.86
C ILE A 26 -17.49 3.46 6.42
N CYS A 27 -16.63 4.07 5.60
CA CYS A 27 -15.31 4.53 6.03
C CYS A 27 -15.40 5.59 7.14
N ASP A 28 -16.33 6.55 7.01
CA ASP A 28 -16.54 7.60 8.01
C ASP A 28 -17.05 7.00 9.33
N LEU A 29 -18.00 6.05 9.28
CA LEU A 29 -18.50 5.34 10.45
C LEU A 29 -17.40 4.55 11.17
N LEU A 30 -16.53 3.86 10.42
CA LEU A 30 -15.43 3.07 10.98
C LEU A 30 -14.28 3.93 11.54
N ASN A 31 -14.14 5.19 11.10
CA ASN A 31 -13.12 6.11 11.59
C ASN A 31 -13.59 6.94 12.79
N VAL A 32 -14.88 7.30 12.86
CA VAL A 32 -15.46 8.10 13.96
C VAL A 32 -15.70 7.26 15.22
N GLN A 33 -15.91 5.95 15.08
CA GLN A 33 -16.34 5.10 16.19
C GLN A 33 -15.17 4.50 16.97
N PHE A 34 -14.52 5.33 17.79
CA PHE A 34 -13.51 4.91 18.77
C PHE A 34 -14.06 3.85 19.76
N VAL A 35 -15.37 3.86 20.04
CA VAL A 35 -16.05 2.94 20.96
C VAL A 35 -16.38 1.58 20.31
N GLY A 36 -16.73 1.55 19.02
CA GLY A 36 -17.09 0.32 18.28
C GLY A 36 -15.88 -0.55 17.94
N LYS A 37 -14.70 0.05 17.82
CA LYS A 37 -13.44 -0.66 17.58
C LYS A 37 -13.07 -1.58 18.74
N CYS A 38 -13.43 -1.24 19.98
CA CYS A 38 -13.14 -2.06 21.16
C CYS A 38 -14.18 -3.16 21.41
N MET A 39 -15.42 -2.98 20.94
CA MET A 39 -16.51 -3.95 21.17
C MET A 39 -16.48 -5.14 20.18
N PHE A 40 -15.99 -4.94 18.96
CA PHE A 40 -15.87 -5.98 17.93
C PHE A 40 -14.60 -5.80 17.07
N CYS A 41 -13.43 -5.89 17.72
CA CYS A 41 -12.12 -5.76 17.09
C CYS A 41 -12.00 -6.62 15.82
N GLU A 42 -12.43 -7.88 15.88
CA GLU A 42 -12.34 -8.88 14.82
C GLU A 42 -13.23 -8.54 13.62
N TYR A 43 -14.40 -7.95 13.85
CA TYR A 43 -15.30 -7.56 12.77
C TYR A 43 -14.75 -6.36 11.99
N THR A 44 -14.15 -5.39 12.71
CA THR A 44 -13.53 -4.23 12.06
C THR A 44 -12.30 -4.60 11.24
N THR A 45 -11.52 -5.60 11.67
CA THR A 45 -10.38 -6.10 10.88
C THR A 45 -10.85 -6.86 9.64
N LEU A 46 -11.91 -7.65 9.72
CA LEU A 46 -12.50 -8.35 8.57
C LEU A 46 -13.08 -7.37 7.54
N ILE A 47 -13.80 -6.33 7.96
CA ILE A 47 -14.30 -5.32 7.02
C ILE A 47 -13.15 -4.57 6.35
N ARG A 48 -12.13 -4.18 7.12
CA ARG A 48 -10.93 -3.52 6.56
C ARG A 48 -10.23 -4.43 5.55
N LEU A 49 -10.06 -5.71 5.88
CA LEU A 49 -9.50 -6.69 4.95
C LEU A 49 -10.33 -6.77 3.68
N TYR A 50 -11.64 -6.94 3.80
CA TYR A 50 -12.57 -7.00 2.67
C TYR A 50 -12.49 -5.75 1.77
N LEU A 51 -12.37 -4.55 2.37
CA LEU A 51 -12.22 -3.29 1.63
C LEU A 51 -10.84 -3.13 0.98
N THR A 52 -9.79 -3.71 1.55
CA THR A 52 -8.42 -3.66 1.00
C THR A 52 -8.15 -4.71 -0.07
N VAL A 53 -8.92 -5.81 -0.09
CA VAL A 53 -8.81 -6.81 -1.14
C VAL A 53 -9.22 -6.15 -2.45
N PRO A 54 -8.33 -6.10 -3.45
CA PRO A 54 -8.67 -5.52 -4.74
C PRO A 54 -9.82 -6.33 -5.35
N VAL A 55 -10.95 -5.67 -5.59
CA VAL A 55 -12.14 -6.29 -6.20
C VAL A 55 -11.84 -6.80 -7.63
N THR A 56 -10.77 -6.29 -8.25
CA THR A 56 -10.36 -6.60 -9.62
C THR A 56 -8.90 -7.03 -9.71
N THR A 57 -8.59 -7.97 -10.60
CA THR A 57 -7.23 -8.42 -10.92
C THR A 57 -6.40 -7.40 -11.72
N ALA A 58 -7.01 -6.31 -12.18
CA ALA A 58 -6.39 -5.32 -13.06
C ALA A 58 -5.07 -4.73 -12.53
N THR A 59 -4.93 -4.54 -11.22
CA THR A 59 -3.69 -4.02 -10.60
C THR A 59 -2.55 -5.03 -10.65
N ALA A 60 -2.84 -6.31 -10.40
CA ALA A 60 -1.88 -7.39 -10.55
C ALA A 60 -1.50 -7.59 -12.02
N GLU A 61 -2.48 -7.62 -12.94
CA GLU A 61 -2.25 -7.74 -14.38
C GLU A 61 -1.37 -6.61 -14.93
N ARG A 62 -1.63 -5.36 -14.51
CA ARG A 62 -0.78 -4.21 -14.85
C ARG A 62 0.66 -4.42 -14.37
N SER A 63 0.85 -4.95 -13.16
CA SER A 63 2.17 -5.22 -12.59
C SER A 63 2.90 -6.36 -13.33
N PHE A 64 2.19 -7.42 -13.71
CA PHE A 64 2.74 -8.51 -14.52
C PHE A 64 3.06 -8.08 -15.95
N SER A 65 2.24 -7.20 -16.53
CA SER A 65 2.53 -6.59 -17.83
C SER A 65 3.82 -5.76 -17.79
N ALA A 66 4.02 -4.97 -16.73
CA ALA A 66 5.26 -4.26 -16.50
C ALA A 66 6.46 -5.21 -16.32
N MET A 67 6.29 -6.30 -15.54
CA MET A 67 7.31 -7.34 -15.37
C MET A 67 7.76 -7.94 -16.71
N ASN A 68 6.81 -8.26 -17.59
CA ASN A 68 7.10 -8.81 -18.91
C ASN A 68 7.88 -7.84 -19.80
N ARG A 69 7.68 -6.52 -19.65
CA ARG A 69 8.49 -5.50 -20.35
C ARG A 69 9.93 -5.43 -19.82
N VAL A 70 10.12 -5.59 -18.51
CA VAL A 70 11.44 -5.56 -17.86
C VAL A 70 12.24 -6.84 -18.13
N LYS A 71 11.57 -8.00 -18.14
CA LYS A 71 12.18 -9.31 -18.35
C LYS A 71 12.25 -9.64 -19.84
N THR A 72 13.26 -9.11 -20.52
CA THR A 72 13.51 -9.38 -21.94
C THR A 72 14.39 -10.62 -22.16
N TYR A 73 14.41 -11.15 -23.39
CA TYR A 73 15.23 -12.31 -23.77
C TYR A 73 16.72 -12.14 -23.40
N LEU A 74 17.28 -10.96 -23.68
CA LEU A 74 18.67 -10.61 -23.34
C LEU A 74 18.93 -10.51 -21.83
N ARG A 75 17.87 -10.35 -21.01
CA ARG A 75 17.95 -10.22 -19.54
C ARG A 75 17.42 -11.47 -18.83
N SER A 76 17.36 -12.60 -19.53
CA SER A 76 16.80 -13.86 -19.04
C SER A 76 17.56 -14.46 -17.86
N SER A 77 18.85 -14.14 -17.68
CA SER A 77 19.69 -14.64 -16.57
C SER A 77 19.61 -13.83 -15.27
N MET A 78 18.69 -12.86 -15.15
CA MET A 78 18.54 -12.08 -13.92
C MET A 78 18.01 -12.92 -12.75
N THR A 79 18.57 -12.69 -11.55
CA THR A 79 18.05 -13.25 -10.31
C THR A 79 16.69 -12.66 -9.96
N GLN A 80 15.84 -13.44 -9.27
CA GLN A 80 14.51 -13.00 -8.89
C GLN A 80 14.53 -11.77 -7.98
N GLN A 81 15.47 -11.70 -7.03
CA GLN A 81 15.64 -10.54 -6.15
C GLN A 81 15.91 -9.26 -6.97
N ARG A 82 16.82 -9.34 -7.95
CA ARG A 82 17.13 -8.20 -8.81
C ARG A 82 15.93 -7.80 -9.68
N LEU A 83 15.16 -8.79 -10.18
CA LEU A 83 13.96 -8.54 -10.97
C LEU A 83 12.90 -7.79 -10.16
N ILE A 84 12.60 -8.27 -8.96
CA ILE A 84 11.62 -7.64 -8.04
C ILE A 84 12.03 -6.19 -7.75
N HIS A 85 13.29 -5.95 -7.38
CA HIS A 85 13.77 -4.59 -7.12
C HIS A 85 13.57 -3.68 -8.34
N VAL A 86 13.95 -4.11 -9.56
CA VAL A 86 13.81 -3.28 -10.76
C VAL A 86 12.33 -2.97 -11.05
N ILE A 87 11.44 -3.95 -10.89
CA ILE A 87 10.00 -3.75 -11.11
C ILE A 87 9.40 -2.80 -10.08
N MET A 88 9.80 -2.90 -8.81
CA MET A 88 9.36 -1.97 -7.76
C MET A 88 9.71 -0.53 -8.11
N HIS A 89 10.95 -0.28 -8.59
CA HIS A 89 11.33 1.06 -9.07
C HIS A 89 10.51 1.50 -10.29
N HIS A 90 10.21 0.58 -11.22
CA HIS A 90 9.43 0.90 -12.42
C HIS A 90 7.97 1.25 -12.11
N ILE A 91 7.34 0.52 -11.18
CA ILE A 91 5.95 0.78 -10.75
C ILE A 91 5.87 2.06 -9.93
N HIS A 92 6.85 2.32 -9.06
CA HIS A 92 6.89 3.49 -8.18
C HIS A 92 7.75 4.63 -8.72
N LYS A 93 7.86 4.78 -10.05
CA LYS A 93 8.70 5.80 -10.68
C LYS A 93 8.39 7.22 -10.20
N GLU A 94 7.12 7.55 -9.99
CA GLU A 94 6.69 8.90 -9.56
C GLU A 94 7.28 9.26 -8.20
N ARG A 95 7.30 8.29 -7.27
CA ARG A 95 7.94 8.47 -5.95
C ARG A 95 9.46 8.49 -6.04
N LEU A 96 10.03 7.82 -7.05
CA LEU A 96 11.47 7.82 -7.29
C LEU A 96 11.95 9.17 -7.84
N ASP A 97 11.13 9.84 -8.65
CA ASP A 97 11.40 11.15 -9.20
C ASP A 97 11.44 12.25 -8.11
N GLU A 98 10.77 12.02 -6.98
CA GLU A 98 10.80 12.91 -5.80
C GLU A 98 12.07 12.74 -4.95
N LEU A 99 12.86 11.68 -5.16
CA LEU A 99 14.04 11.38 -4.33
C LEU A 99 15.28 12.16 -4.79
N ASP A 100 16.02 12.73 -3.84
CA ASP A 100 17.28 13.40 -4.13
C ASP A 100 18.39 12.38 -4.44
N LEU A 101 18.76 12.31 -5.72
CA LEU A 101 19.80 11.42 -6.23
C LEU A 101 21.16 11.67 -5.57
N ASN A 102 21.46 12.90 -5.14
CA ASN A 102 22.74 13.22 -4.51
C ASN A 102 22.88 12.54 -3.13
N THR A 103 21.78 12.51 -2.36
CA THR A 103 21.74 11.81 -1.07
C THR A 103 21.89 10.29 -1.25
N ILE A 104 21.26 9.73 -2.28
CA ILE A 104 21.37 8.29 -2.58
C ILE A 104 22.79 7.96 -3.03
N CYS A 105 23.40 8.81 -3.87
CA CYS A 105 24.76 8.62 -4.35
C CYS A 105 25.77 8.65 -3.19
N SER A 106 25.72 9.71 -2.36
CA SER A 106 26.60 9.84 -1.18
C SER A 106 26.43 8.68 -0.20
N THR A 107 25.21 8.20 0.05
CA THR A 107 24.97 7.02 0.89
C THR A 107 25.47 5.72 0.25
N PHE A 108 25.39 5.57 -1.08
CA PHE A 108 25.92 4.41 -1.79
C PHE A 108 27.46 4.35 -1.76
N ILE A 109 28.10 5.51 -1.94
CA ILE A 109 29.56 5.69 -1.88
C ILE A 109 30.04 5.41 -0.46
N SER A 110 29.36 5.97 0.56
CA SER A 110 29.82 5.89 1.95
C SER A 110 29.80 4.46 2.53
N ARG A 111 28.97 3.57 1.97
CA ARG A 111 28.83 2.17 2.38
C ARG A 111 30.02 1.26 2.06
N ASN A 112 30.95 1.68 1.20
CA ASN A 112 32.11 0.85 0.85
C ASN A 112 33.36 1.71 0.62
N GLN A 113 34.47 1.38 1.29
CA GLN A 113 35.71 2.12 1.19
C GLN A 113 36.29 2.15 -0.23
N SER A 114 36.19 1.04 -0.98
CA SER A 114 36.59 1.01 -2.40
C SER A 114 35.74 1.95 -3.25
N ARG A 115 34.46 2.12 -2.92
CA ARG A 115 33.57 3.08 -3.62
C ARG A 115 33.92 4.52 -3.28
N LYS A 116 34.28 4.81 -2.02
CA LYS A 116 34.79 6.14 -1.63
C LYS A 116 36.05 6.50 -2.41
N CYS A 117 37.00 5.57 -2.54
CA CYS A 117 38.23 5.85 -3.29
C CYS A 117 37.98 6.08 -4.79
N PHE A 118 36.98 5.42 -5.38
CA PHE A 118 36.71 5.53 -6.82
C PHE A 118 35.73 6.67 -7.17
N PHE A 119 34.68 6.85 -6.38
CA PHE A 119 33.59 7.81 -6.64
C PHE A 119 33.60 9.03 -5.72
N GLY A 120 34.42 9.06 -4.66
CA GLY A 120 34.43 10.14 -3.66
C GLY A 120 35.10 11.44 -4.11
N CYS A 121 35.56 11.50 -5.36
CA CYS A 121 36.09 12.72 -5.98
C CYS A 121 35.03 13.49 -6.80
N ILE A 122 33.78 13.01 -6.82
CA ILE A 122 32.61 13.66 -7.44
C ILE A 122 31.89 14.46 -6.37
#